data_AF-A0A9D8U4L4-F1
#
_entry.id   AF-A0A9D8U4L4-F1
#
_cell.length_a   1.000
_cell.length_b   1.000
_cell.length_c   1.000
_cell.angle_alpha   90.00
_cell.angle_beta   90.00
_cell.angle_gamma   90.00
#
_symmetry.space_group_name_H-M   'P 1'
#
loop_
_entity.id
_entity.type
_entity.pdbx_description
1 polymer ?
#
loop_
_entity_poly.entity_id
_entity_poly.type
_entity_poly.pdbx_seq_one_letter_code
_entity_poly.pdbx_strand_id
1 'polypeptide(L)'
;MVMTFFASPEEKWLLALAFGVKQIRSSDWVSADHVGIRIGDIQVRGAAACLLAIEAAVPSPSLFPNGNVGMPVALLHWQRSMAATPSSSSGAVLANAELITRQMHDGRPFLQGEHAGLADIASASWLLPKKEQLPEQHSLLPWLDRMAAIAEADSNGPMTLRTSQLRDLEHHGILHIEARDGVSHVSSPLDVE
;
A
#
# COMPACT_ATOMS: atom_id res chain seq x y z
N MET A 1 -14.16 -14.70 9.19
CA MET A 1 -13.06 -15.03 8.26
C MET A 1 -11.81 -14.35 8.77
N VAL A 2 -10.71 -15.08 8.98
CA VAL A 2 -9.43 -14.52 9.43
C VAL A 2 -8.62 -14.17 8.20
N MET A 3 -8.26 -12.90 8.01
CA MET A 3 -7.25 -12.54 7.01
C MET A 3 -5.88 -12.79 7.60
N THR A 4 -5.05 -13.50 6.85
CA THR A 4 -3.67 -13.78 7.19
C THR A 4 -2.80 -13.09 6.15
N PHE A 5 -1.88 -12.25 6.61
CA PHE A 5 -0.94 -11.54 5.75
C PHE A 5 0.45 -12.17 5.87
N PHE A 6 1.32 -11.90 4.92
CA PHE A 6 2.75 -12.22 5.00
C PHE A 6 3.47 -11.01 4.43
N ALA A 7 4.26 -10.31 5.25
CA ALA A 7 4.81 -9.02 4.89
C ALA A 7 6.12 -8.75 5.64
N SER A 8 7.06 -8.08 4.97
CA SER A 8 8.22 -7.47 5.64
C SER A 8 7.77 -6.38 6.64
N PRO A 9 8.60 -5.96 7.61
CA PRO A 9 8.25 -4.91 8.57
C PRO A 9 7.76 -3.60 7.92
N GLU A 10 8.30 -3.23 6.76
CA GLU A 10 7.92 -2.05 5.99
C GLU A 10 6.54 -2.23 5.31
N GLU A 11 6.24 -3.44 4.83
CA GLU A 11 4.96 -3.78 4.20
C GLU A 11 3.84 -4.00 5.23
N LYS A 12 4.17 -4.43 6.46
CA LYS A 12 3.23 -4.46 7.59
C LYS A 12 2.69 -3.07 7.90
N TRP A 13 3.51 -2.04 7.73
CA TRP A 13 3.11 -0.64 7.90
C TRP A 13 2.12 -0.20 6.82
N LEU A 14 2.36 -0.53 5.54
CA LEU A 14 1.43 -0.25 4.43
C LEU A 14 0.07 -0.94 4.64
N LEU A 15 0.07 -2.19 5.11
CA LEU A 15 -1.15 -2.97 5.39
C LEU A 15 -1.87 -2.50 6.66
N ALA A 16 -1.13 -2.03 7.67
CA ALA A 16 -1.71 -1.45 8.89
C ALA A 16 -2.32 -0.07 8.64
N LEU A 17 -1.63 0.79 7.87
CA LEU A 17 -2.13 2.10 7.45
C LEU A 17 -3.32 2.02 6.51
N ALA A 18 -3.30 1.06 5.60
CA ALA A 18 -4.40 0.91 4.66
C ALA A 18 -5.65 0.32 5.34
N PHE A 19 -5.49 -0.54 6.37
CA PHE A 19 -6.58 -1.42 6.81
C PHE A 19 -6.66 -1.76 8.31
N GLY A 20 -5.89 -1.14 9.22
CA GLY A 20 -5.99 -1.42 10.66
C GLY A 20 -5.85 -2.91 11.02
N VAL A 21 -5.00 -3.64 10.30
CA VAL A 21 -4.87 -5.09 10.46
C VAL A 21 -3.89 -5.40 11.60
N LYS A 22 -4.40 -5.97 12.70
CA LYS A 22 -3.60 -6.29 13.89
C LYS A 22 -3.07 -7.71 13.98
N GLN A 23 -3.59 -8.66 13.20
CA GLN A 23 -3.21 -10.07 13.37
C GLN A 23 -2.83 -10.72 12.05
N ILE A 24 -1.55 -11.05 11.96
CA ILE A 24 -0.92 -11.77 10.88
C ILE A 24 -0.54 -13.15 11.43
N ARG A 25 -1.26 -14.21 11.06
CA ARG A 25 -0.89 -15.58 11.44
C ARG A 25 0.10 -16.16 10.43
N SER A 26 1.40 -16.06 10.68
CA SER A 26 2.37 -16.74 9.79
C SER A 26 2.15 -18.26 9.84
N SER A 27 1.69 -18.86 8.74
CA SER A 27 1.85 -20.29 8.50
C SER A 27 2.84 -20.50 7.35
N ASP A 28 4.03 -20.98 7.71
CA ASP A 28 5.04 -21.75 6.96
C ASP A 28 5.45 -21.39 5.53
N TRP A 29 5.21 -20.17 5.04
CA TRP A 29 5.78 -19.71 3.76
C TRP A 29 6.17 -18.24 3.83
N VAL A 30 7.43 -17.98 4.19
CA VAL A 30 8.04 -16.65 4.08
C VAL A 30 9.27 -16.79 3.18
N SER A 31 9.09 -16.54 1.88
CA SER A 31 10.20 -16.05 1.03
C SER A 31 10.21 -14.54 1.18
N ALA A 32 11.40 -13.94 1.30
CA ALA A 32 11.58 -12.50 1.52
C ALA A 32 10.95 -11.62 0.43
N ASP A 33 10.55 -12.20 -0.71
CA ASP A 33 10.17 -11.47 -1.91
C ASP A 33 8.66 -11.49 -2.23
N HIS A 34 7.84 -12.22 -1.46
CA HIS A 34 6.44 -12.48 -1.83
C HIS A 34 5.46 -12.08 -0.74
N VAL A 35 4.95 -10.84 -0.82
CA VAL A 35 3.74 -10.44 -0.09
C VAL A 35 2.57 -11.25 -0.63
N GLY A 36 1.80 -11.86 0.26
CA GLY A 36 0.58 -12.54 -0.10
C GLY A 36 -0.51 -12.36 0.95
N ILE A 37 -1.75 -12.35 0.49
CA ILE A 37 -2.94 -12.34 1.35
C ILE A 37 -3.84 -13.50 0.96
N ARG A 38 -4.49 -14.10 1.95
CA ARG A 38 -5.55 -15.07 1.71
C ARG A 38 -6.89 -14.44 2.06
N ILE A 39 -7.82 -14.48 1.12
CA ILE A 39 -9.17 -13.97 1.30
C ILE A 39 -10.19 -15.04 0.92
N GLY A 40 -10.79 -15.68 1.93
CA GLY A 40 -11.53 -16.93 1.74
C GLY A 40 -10.60 -18.05 1.28
N ASP A 41 -10.97 -18.69 0.17
CA ASP A 41 -10.18 -19.76 -0.48
C ASP A 41 -9.21 -19.21 -1.54
N ILE A 42 -9.19 -17.89 -1.75
CA ILE A 42 -8.35 -17.23 -2.77
C ILE A 42 -7.04 -16.80 -2.13
N GLN A 43 -5.91 -17.16 -2.75
CA GLN A 43 -4.60 -16.65 -2.36
C GLN A 43 -4.10 -15.65 -3.40
N VAL A 44 -3.88 -14.41 -2.96
CA VAL A 44 -3.33 -13.32 -3.77
C VAL A 44 -1.86 -13.12 -3.45
N ARG A 45 -1.03 -12.97 -4.49
CA ARG A 45 0.42 -12.73 -4.37
C ARG A 45 0.81 -11.47 -5.13
N GLY A 46 1.84 -10.79 -4.62
CA GLY A 46 2.31 -9.50 -5.14
C GLY A 46 1.64 -8.34 -4.43
N ALA A 47 2.42 -7.33 -4.02
CA ALA A 47 1.91 -6.22 -3.22
C ALA A 47 0.80 -5.45 -3.95
N ALA A 48 0.97 -5.17 -5.25
CA ALA A 48 -0.03 -4.48 -6.06
C ALA A 48 -1.32 -5.29 -6.20
N ALA A 49 -1.22 -6.59 -6.51
CA ALA A 49 -2.39 -7.47 -6.61
C ALA A 49 -3.13 -7.58 -5.27
N CYS A 50 -2.39 -7.68 -4.16
CA CYS A 50 -2.97 -7.70 -2.83
C CYS A 50 -3.77 -6.42 -2.56
N LEU A 51 -3.21 -5.24 -2.86
CA LEU A 51 -3.91 -3.96 -2.66
C LEU A 51 -5.16 -3.84 -3.53
N LEU A 52 -5.11 -4.27 -4.80
CA LEU A 52 -6.28 -4.29 -5.68
C LEU A 52 -7.37 -5.25 -5.18
N ALA A 53 -6.96 -6.43 -4.72
CA ALA A 53 -7.88 -7.40 -4.14
C ALA A 53 -8.54 -6.86 -2.86
N ILE A 54 -7.79 -6.12 -2.05
CA ILE A 54 -8.35 -5.47 -0.86
C ILE A 54 -9.28 -4.32 -1.24
N GLU A 55 -8.88 -3.43 -2.15
CA GLU A 55 -9.72 -2.30 -2.59
C GLU A 55 -11.11 -2.78 -3.00
N ALA A 56 -11.18 -3.83 -3.79
CA ALA A 56 -12.48 -4.30 -4.24
C ALA A 56 -13.24 -5.13 -3.19
N ALA A 57 -12.54 -5.73 -2.23
CA ALA A 57 -13.20 -6.27 -1.05
C ALA A 57 -13.71 -5.15 -0.11
N VAL A 58 -13.04 -4.00 -0.08
CA VAL A 58 -13.24 -2.90 0.87
C VAL A 58 -13.07 -1.55 0.17
N PRO A 59 -14.05 -1.12 -0.64
CA PRO A 59 -13.90 0.09 -1.45
C PRO A 59 -13.99 1.39 -0.65
N SER A 60 -14.21 1.32 0.68
CA SER A 60 -14.35 2.49 1.54
C SER A 60 -13.69 2.27 2.91
N PRO A 61 -12.69 3.10 3.29
CA PRO A 61 -12.09 4.16 2.47
C PRO A 61 -11.37 3.58 1.24
N SER A 62 -11.44 4.27 0.10
CA SER A 62 -10.81 3.81 -1.14
C SER A 62 -9.31 4.10 -1.12
N LEU A 63 -8.50 3.13 -1.55
CA LEU A 63 -7.09 3.31 -1.88
C LEU A 63 -6.87 4.22 -3.08
N PHE A 64 -7.90 4.46 -3.90
CA PHE A 64 -7.85 5.23 -5.13
C PHE A 64 -8.92 6.32 -5.12
N PRO A 65 -8.85 7.31 -4.21
CA PRO A 65 -9.95 8.23 -3.94
C PRO A 65 -10.37 9.11 -5.13
N ASN A 66 -9.55 9.24 -6.18
CA ASN A 66 -9.89 9.92 -7.43
C ASN A 66 -10.07 8.97 -8.63
N GLY A 67 -10.18 7.67 -8.39
CA GLY A 67 -10.30 6.62 -9.40
C GLY A 67 -9.00 6.31 -10.15
N ASN A 68 -7.89 7.01 -9.90
CA ASN A 68 -6.60 6.73 -10.55
C ASN A 68 -5.90 5.56 -9.85
N VAL A 69 -5.95 4.39 -10.49
CA VAL A 69 -5.26 3.17 -10.03
C VAL A 69 -3.80 3.13 -10.46
N GLY A 70 -3.49 3.61 -11.67
CA GLY A 70 -2.17 3.46 -12.27
C GLY A 70 -1.06 4.23 -11.54
N MET A 71 -1.31 5.48 -11.18
CA MET A 71 -0.29 6.31 -10.51
C MET A 71 0.10 5.78 -9.11
N PRO A 72 -0.83 5.44 -8.20
CA PRO A 72 -0.47 4.89 -6.90
C PRO A 72 0.30 3.57 -6.98
N VAL A 73 -0.08 2.69 -7.92
CA VAL A 73 0.64 1.42 -8.15
C VAL A 73 2.06 1.69 -8.67
N ALA A 74 2.23 2.65 -9.57
CA ALA A 74 3.55 3.07 -10.05
C ALA A 74 4.41 3.66 -8.91
N LEU A 75 3.82 4.46 -8.02
CA LEU A 75 4.51 5.00 -6.84
C LEU A 75 4.94 3.91 -5.86
N LEU A 76 4.13 2.87 -5.68
CA LEU A 76 4.49 1.71 -4.87
C LEU A 76 5.70 0.97 -5.44
N HIS A 77 5.71 0.76 -6.77
CA HIS A 77 6.85 0.14 -7.44
C HIS A 77 8.12 1.01 -7.30
N TRP A 78 7.99 2.31 -7.57
CA TRP A 78 9.08 3.28 -7.40
C TRP A 78 9.63 3.28 -5.96
N GLN A 79 8.76 3.26 -4.95
CA GLN A 79 9.14 3.22 -3.55
C GLN A 79 9.99 2.00 -3.21
N ARG A 80 9.65 0.82 -3.75
CA ARG A 80 10.44 -0.41 -3.57
C ARG A 80 11.83 -0.28 -4.21
N SER A 81 11.91 0.27 -5.43
CA SER A 81 13.20 0.52 -6.09
C SER A 81 14.08 1.48 -5.27
N MET A 82 13.48 2.50 -4.65
CA MET A 82 14.18 3.44 -3.80
C MET A 82 14.62 2.83 -2.47
N ALA A 83 13.84 1.90 -1.90
CA ALA A 83 14.22 1.17 -0.68
C ALA A 83 15.44 0.25 -0.91
N ALA A 84 15.56 -0.32 -2.11
CA ALA A 84 16.70 -1.15 -2.51
C ALA A 84 17.99 -0.34 -2.77
N THR A 85 17.90 0.99 -2.88
CA THR A 85 19.06 1.84 -3.21
C THR A 85 19.78 2.29 -1.91
N PRO A 86 21.05 1.89 -1.68
CA PRO A 86 21.76 2.15 -0.43
C PRO A 86 22.10 3.62 -0.16
N SER A 87 21.93 4.50 -1.16
CA SER A 87 22.25 5.93 -1.08
C SER A 87 20.99 6.80 -0.95
N SER A 88 20.36 6.76 0.23
CA SER A 88 19.42 7.83 0.64
C SER A 88 20.19 9.11 0.98
N SER A 89 20.86 9.71 -0.01
CA SER A 89 21.51 11.00 0.18
C SER A 89 20.47 12.07 0.51
N SER A 90 20.82 13.05 1.34
CA SER A 90 19.92 14.16 1.68
C SER A 90 19.40 14.89 0.42
N GLY A 91 20.20 14.93 -0.65
CA GLY A 91 19.78 15.47 -1.95
C GLY A 91 18.65 14.67 -2.61
N ALA A 92 18.69 13.34 -2.55
CA ALA A 92 17.61 12.49 -3.06
C ALA A 92 16.33 12.63 -2.24
N VAL A 93 16.44 12.75 -0.90
CA VAL A 93 15.28 12.99 -0.03
C VAL A 93 14.63 14.32 -0.35
N LEU A 94 15.42 15.39 -0.46
CA LEU A 94 14.92 16.72 -0.80
C LEU A 94 14.26 16.74 -2.19
N ALA A 95 14.92 16.19 -3.22
CA ALA A 95 14.37 16.15 -4.57
C ALA A 95 13.00 15.44 -4.65
N ASN A 96 12.83 14.34 -3.90
CA ASN A 96 11.55 13.63 -3.83
C ASN A 96 10.49 14.40 -3.04
N ALA A 97 10.88 15.04 -1.93
CA ALA A 97 9.98 15.91 -1.19
C ALA A 97 9.51 17.12 -2.03
N GLU A 98 10.37 17.66 -2.90
CA GLU A 98 10.02 18.73 -3.85
C GLU A 98 9.04 18.25 -4.95
N LEU A 99 9.15 17.01 -5.42
CA LEU A 99 8.19 16.44 -6.36
C LEU A 99 6.78 16.37 -5.76
N ILE A 100 6.67 15.87 -4.53
CA ILE A 100 5.40 15.78 -3.79
C ILE A 100 4.86 17.18 -3.49
N THR A 101 5.73 18.11 -3.09
CA THR A 101 5.36 19.51 -2.86
C THR A 101 4.76 20.14 -4.11
N ARG A 102 5.39 19.96 -5.28
CA ARG A 102 4.86 20.46 -6.56
C ARG A 102 3.52 19.83 -6.92
N GLN A 103 3.36 18.53 -6.67
CA GLN A 103 2.09 17.86 -6.88
C GLN A 103 0.97 18.49 -6.03
N MET A 104 1.27 18.85 -4.78
CA MET A 104 0.31 19.44 -3.84
C MET A 104 0.24 20.98 -3.90
N HIS A 105 0.82 21.62 -4.91
CA HIS A 105 0.89 23.10 -4.97
C HIS A 105 -0.48 23.78 -5.09
N ASP A 106 -1.50 23.03 -5.51
CA ASP A 106 -2.90 23.46 -5.62
C ASP A 106 -3.63 23.48 -4.26
N GLY A 107 -2.94 23.15 -3.16
CA GLY A 107 -3.46 23.29 -1.81
C GLY A 107 -4.29 22.10 -1.31
N ARG A 108 -4.41 21.03 -2.10
CA ARG A 108 -5.09 19.81 -1.68
C ARG A 108 -4.42 19.17 -0.46
N PRO A 109 -5.18 18.51 0.43
CA PRO A 109 -4.63 17.93 1.64
C PRO A 109 -3.83 16.63 1.40
N PHE A 110 -4.09 15.90 0.31
CA PHE A 110 -3.48 14.62 -0.04
C PHE A 110 -3.17 14.52 -1.54
N LEU A 111 -2.27 13.61 -1.95
CA LEU A 111 -1.77 13.49 -3.32
C LEU A 111 -2.86 13.28 -4.38
N GLN A 112 -3.96 12.65 -4.01
CA GLN A 112 -5.09 12.36 -4.91
C GLN A 112 -6.32 13.25 -4.70
N GLY A 113 -6.30 14.20 -3.76
CA GLY A 113 -7.42 15.12 -3.49
C GLY A 113 -7.70 15.27 -2.00
N GLU A 114 -8.97 15.12 -1.63
CA GLU A 114 -9.48 15.36 -0.26
C GLU A 114 -9.22 14.22 0.73
N HIS A 115 -8.93 13.01 0.24
CA HIS A 115 -8.72 11.83 1.07
C HIS A 115 -7.35 11.22 0.80
N ALA A 116 -6.73 10.68 1.87
CA ALA A 116 -5.51 9.90 1.75
C ALA A 116 -5.77 8.63 0.94
N GLY A 117 -4.88 8.33 -0.01
CA GLY A 117 -4.94 7.10 -0.80
C GLY A 117 -3.61 6.35 -0.80
N LEU A 118 -3.52 5.34 -1.66
CA LEU A 118 -2.30 4.56 -1.83
C LEU A 118 -1.10 5.41 -2.27
N ALA A 119 -1.34 6.48 -3.04
CA ALA A 119 -0.26 7.41 -3.42
C ALA A 119 0.38 8.07 -2.19
N ASP A 120 -0.45 8.50 -1.23
CA ASP A 120 0.02 9.11 0.02
C ASP A 120 0.75 8.08 0.87
N ILE A 121 0.17 6.90 1.02
CA ILE A 121 0.73 5.82 1.85
C ILE A 121 2.11 5.38 1.29
N ALA A 122 2.23 5.17 -0.02
CA ALA A 122 3.49 4.80 -0.67
C ALA A 122 4.55 5.90 -0.55
N SER A 123 4.14 7.17 -0.72
CA SER A 123 5.09 8.30 -0.65
C SER A 123 5.55 8.56 0.79
N ALA A 124 4.62 8.51 1.74
CA ALA A 124 4.89 8.77 3.15
C ALA A 124 5.72 7.65 3.79
N SER A 125 5.49 6.39 3.46
CA SER A 125 6.26 5.26 4.03
C SER A 125 7.77 5.39 3.76
N TRP A 126 8.15 5.95 2.61
CA TRP A 126 9.55 6.20 2.29
C TRP A 126 10.10 7.48 2.92
N LEU A 127 9.29 8.55 3.00
CA LEU A 127 9.72 9.85 3.51
C LEU A 127 9.69 9.99 5.04
N LEU A 128 8.70 9.41 5.73
CA LEU A 128 8.53 9.56 7.18
C LEU A 128 9.79 9.19 7.98
N PRO A 129 10.47 8.06 7.72
CA PRO A 129 11.71 7.72 8.41
C PRO A 129 12.87 8.70 8.13
N LYS A 130 12.72 9.57 7.12
CA LYS A 130 13.73 10.53 6.65
C LYS A 130 13.30 11.98 6.90
N LYS A 131 12.22 12.20 7.65
CA LYS A 131 11.65 13.53 7.91
C LYS A 131 12.67 14.52 8.45
N GLU A 132 13.56 14.07 9.34
CA GLU A 132 14.63 14.89 9.95
C GLU A 132 15.68 15.40 8.93
N GLN A 133 15.72 14.84 7.73
CA GLN A 133 16.62 15.27 6.66
C GLN A 133 16.02 16.43 5.85
N LEU A 134 14.76 16.80 6.07
CA LEU A 134 14.11 17.93 5.42
C LEU A 134 14.42 19.22 6.19
N PRO A 135 14.57 20.37 5.50
CA PRO A 135 14.63 21.67 6.17
C PRO A 135 13.41 21.90 7.07
N GLU A 136 13.60 22.50 8.25
CA GLU A 136 12.50 22.77 9.21
C GLU A 136 11.34 23.59 8.61
N GLN A 137 11.63 24.41 7.60
CA GLN A 137 10.65 25.27 6.93
C GLN A 137 10.02 24.61 5.71
N HIS A 138 10.30 23.32 5.45
CA HIS A 138 9.86 22.65 4.23
C HIS A 138 8.34 22.49 4.22
N SER A 139 7.70 22.93 3.14
CA SER A 139 6.23 22.99 3.00
C SER A 139 5.52 21.63 3.07
N LEU A 140 6.27 20.54 2.92
CA LEU A 140 5.75 19.17 3.00
C LEU A 140 5.56 18.66 4.45
N LEU A 141 6.18 19.30 5.44
CA LEU A 141 6.14 18.83 6.84
C LEU A 141 4.70 18.69 7.38
N PRO A 142 3.76 19.63 7.14
CA PRO A 142 2.37 19.46 7.58
C PRO A 142 1.66 18.25 6.95
N TRP A 143 2.00 17.85 5.73
CA TRP A 143 1.45 16.64 5.11
C TRP A 143 2.05 15.38 5.75
N LEU A 144 3.36 15.36 6.01
CA LEU A 144 4.00 14.25 6.73
C LEU A 144 3.40 14.08 8.14
N ASP A 145 3.11 15.17 8.84
CA ASP A 145 2.45 15.14 10.14
C ASP A 145 1.06 14.51 10.08
N ARG A 146 0.26 14.85 9.06
CA ARG A 146 -1.04 14.20 8.83
C ARG A 146 -0.89 12.71 8.57
N MET A 147 0.08 12.31 7.74
CA MET A 147 0.31 10.90 7.44
C MET A 147 0.79 10.10 8.66
N ALA A 148 1.62 10.70 9.51
CA ALA A 148 2.01 10.10 10.79
C ALA A 148 0.81 9.92 11.72
N ALA A 149 -0.07 10.93 11.84
CA ALA A 149 -1.27 10.86 12.67
C ALA A 149 -2.25 9.77 12.21
N ILE A 150 -2.44 9.60 10.89
CA ILE A 150 -3.25 8.50 10.32
C ILE A 150 -2.65 7.15 10.74
N ALA A 151 -1.33 6.98 10.62
CA ALA A 151 -0.66 5.75 11.01
C ALA A 151 -0.82 5.40 12.49
N GLU A 152 -0.76 6.41 13.35
CA GLU A 152 -0.97 6.24 14.79
C GLU A 152 -2.42 5.87 15.12
N ALA A 153 -3.40 6.53 14.47
CA ALA A 153 -4.82 6.27 14.70
C ALA A 153 -5.22 4.82 14.36
N ASP A 154 -4.73 4.29 13.23
CA ASP A 154 -5.08 2.95 12.74
C ASP A 154 -4.42 1.81 13.52
N SER A 155 -3.40 2.11 14.33
CA SER A 155 -2.77 1.14 15.21
C SER A 155 -3.68 0.63 16.35
N ASN A 156 -4.94 1.13 16.47
CA ASN A 156 -5.81 0.92 17.63
C ASN A 156 -7.01 -0.05 17.49
N GLY A 157 -7.40 -0.56 16.31
CA GLY A 157 -8.49 -1.58 16.19
C GLY A 157 -8.18 -2.77 15.25
N PRO A 158 -8.89 -3.92 15.35
CA PRO A 158 -8.82 -5.00 14.35
C PRO A 158 -9.89 -4.86 13.25
N MET A 159 -9.51 -4.98 11.97
CA MET A 159 -10.45 -5.01 10.82
C MET A 159 -10.89 -6.45 10.46
N THR A 160 -12.14 -6.63 10.00
CA THR A 160 -12.71 -7.92 9.54
C THR A 160 -13.44 -7.75 8.19
N LEU A 161 -13.16 -8.58 7.17
CA LEU A 161 -13.78 -8.54 5.83
C LEU A 161 -14.75 -9.70 5.52
N ARG A 162 -15.61 -9.56 4.48
CA ARG A 162 -16.58 -10.57 4.02
C ARG A 162 -16.21 -11.21 2.68
N THR A 163 -16.52 -12.50 2.50
CA THR A 163 -16.14 -13.32 1.33
C THR A 163 -16.86 -12.97 0.02
N SER A 164 -18.07 -12.42 0.09
CA SER A 164 -18.89 -12.13 -1.10
C SER A 164 -18.33 -11.04 -2.00
N GLN A 165 -17.57 -10.09 -1.44
CA GLN A 165 -17.04 -8.92 -2.17
C GLN A 165 -15.88 -9.26 -3.11
N LEU A 166 -15.34 -10.48 -3.00
CA LEU A 166 -14.15 -10.92 -3.76
C LEU A 166 -14.48 -11.62 -5.07
N ARG A 167 -15.64 -12.25 -5.16
CA ARG A 167 -16.06 -12.97 -6.37
C ARG A 167 -16.43 -12.02 -7.51
N ASP A 168 -16.82 -10.79 -7.18
CA ASP A 168 -17.13 -9.75 -8.17
C ASP A 168 -15.86 -9.33 -8.97
N LEU A 169 -14.67 -9.46 -8.38
CA LEU A 169 -13.40 -9.10 -9.04
C LEU A 169 -12.94 -10.06 -10.12
N GLU A 170 -13.14 -11.35 -9.88
CA GLU A 170 -12.89 -12.40 -10.88
C GLU A 170 -13.82 -12.19 -12.08
N HIS A 171 -15.08 -11.82 -11.83
CA HIS A 171 -16.06 -11.56 -12.88
C HIS A 171 -15.70 -10.35 -13.77
N HIS A 172 -14.99 -9.36 -13.21
CA HIS A 172 -14.52 -8.18 -13.95
C HIS A 172 -13.16 -8.35 -14.62
N GLY A 173 -12.53 -9.53 -14.53
CA GLY A 173 -11.23 -9.81 -15.17
C GLY A 173 -10.06 -9.01 -14.56
N ILE A 174 -10.25 -8.46 -13.36
CA ILE A 174 -9.21 -7.70 -12.64
C ILE A 174 -8.19 -8.66 -11.99
N LEU A 175 -8.62 -9.87 -11.65
CA LEU A 175 -7.79 -10.94 -11.11
C LEU A 175 -7.93 -12.18 -11.98
N HIS A 176 -6.80 -12.80 -12.35
CA HIS A 176 -6.79 -14.16 -12.89
C HIS A 176 -6.57 -15.13 -11.74
N ILE A 177 -7.57 -15.99 -11.46
CA ILE A 177 -7.51 -17.00 -10.43
C ILE A 177 -7.17 -18.34 -11.08
N GLU A 178 -5.93 -18.82 -10.94
CA GLU A 178 -5.56 -20.16 -11.37
C GLU A 178 -5.62 -21.13 -10.18
N ALA A 179 -6.54 -22.09 -10.24
CA ALA A 179 -6.54 -23.21 -9.31
C ALA A 179 -5.48 -24.24 -9.74
N ARG A 180 -4.40 -24.39 -8.97
CA ARG A 180 -3.49 -25.54 -9.05
C ARG A 180 -3.49 -26.27 -7.72
N ASP A 181 -3.67 -27.59 -7.77
CA ASP A 181 -3.54 -28.50 -6.63
C ASP A 181 -4.45 -28.19 -5.41
N GLY A 182 -5.68 -27.72 -5.67
CA GLY A 182 -6.65 -27.42 -4.60
C GLY A 182 -6.37 -26.13 -3.83
N VAL A 183 -5.40 -25.32 -4.26
CA VAL A 183 -5.14 -23.98 -3.76
C VAL A 183 -5.15 -23.00 -4.95
N SER A 184 -6.04 -22.02 -4.91
CA SER A 184 -6.11 -21.01 -5.96
C SER A 184 -4.98 -20.00 -5.82
N HIS A 185 -4.10 -19.94 -6.82
CA HIS A 185 -3.02 -18.98 -6.96
C HIS A 185 -3.46 -17.79 -7.81
N VAL A 186 -3.09 -16.58 -7.40
CA VAL A 186 -3.30 -15.34 -8.17
C VAL A 186 -1.96 -14.63 -8.33
N SER A 187 -1.62 -14.26 -9.56
CA SER A 187 -0.46 -13.46 -9.94
C SER A 187 -0.88 -12.26 -10.79
N SER A 188 -0.20 -11.12 -10.65
CA SER A 188 -0.40 -9.97 -11.52
C SER A 188 0.39 -10.12 -12.81
N PRO A 189 -0.11 -9.69 -13.98
CA PRO A 189 0.70 -9.57 -15.20
C PRO A 189 1.85 -8.55 -15.05
N LEU A 190 1.83 -7.72 -13.99
CA LEU A 190 2.92 -6.80 -13.65
C LEU A 190 4.04 -7.45 -12.81
N ASP A 191 3.87 -8.70 -12.36
CA ASP A 191 4.86 -9.43 -11.53
C ASP A 191 5.80 -10.32 -12.36
N VAL A 192 5.86 -10.13 -13.69
CA VAL A 192 6.77 -10.86 -14.59
C VAL A 192 8.04 -10.02 -14.76
N GLU A 193 9.17 -10.48 -14.21
CA GLU A 193 10.52 -10.04 -14.63
C GLU A 193 10.82 -10.47 -16.07
#